data_AF-A0A7X6TKW8-F1
#
_entry.id   AF-A0A7X6TKW8-F1
#
_cell.length_a   1.000
_cell.length_b   1.000
_cell.length_c   1.000
_cell.angle_alpha   90.00
_cell.angle_beta   90.00
_cell.angle_gamma   90.00
#
_symmetry.space_group_name_H-M   'P 1'
#
loop_
_entity.id
_entity.type
_entity.pdbx_description
1 polymer ?
#
loop_
_entity_poly.entity_id
_entity_poly.type
_entity_poly.pdbx_seq_one_letter_code
_entity_poly.pdbx_strand_id
1 'polypeptide(L)'
;MARQDTNSDKNTRVFMRPTDLLIAGLILLSAVSLFFIFRCQNRSTGKEAHIFFENELIAVLPLTAKEERDIVFEQCPEIILRLYQDGSIAFVESDCPDKVCIKSGKMSEAGDWAACLPNRMLVRIVGLDEGDCQTVDLIG
;
A
#
# COMPACT_ATOMS: atom_id res chain seq x y z
N MET A 1 -43.50 -59.14 -10.02
CA MET A 1 -42.45 -59.31 -11.05
C MET A 1 -41.51 -58.13 -10.91
N ALA A 2 -40.30 -58.38 -10.41
CA ALA A 2 -39.33 -57.37 -9.99
C ALA A 2 -38.42 -56.94 -11.15
N ARG A 3 -37.98 -55.67 -11.13
CA ARG A 3 -36.57 -55.32 -11.36
C ARG A 3 -36.28 -53.89 -10.91
N GLN A 4 -35.34 -53.78 -9.97
CA GLN A 4 -34.46 -52.63 -9.74
C GLN A 4 -33.71 -52.34 -11.07
N ASP A 5 -33.10 -51.19 -11.32
CA ASP A 5 -31.74 -50.92 -10.84
C ASP A 5 -31.36 -49.44 -11.02
N THR A 6 -30.75 -48.96 -9.96
CA THR A 6 -29.83 -47.83 -9.77
C THR A 6 -28.86 -47.53 -10.92
N ASN A 7 -28.67 -46.24 -11.23
CA ASN A 7 -27.35 -45.58 -11.38
C ASN A 7 -27.59 -44.14 -11.85
N SER A 8 -27.38 -43.08 -11.06
CA SER A 8 -26.10 -42.63 -10.48
C SER A 8 -24.93 -42.73 -11.46
N ASP A 9 -24.84 -41.82 -12.42
CA ASP A 9 -23.53 -41.20 -12.64
C ASP A 9 -23.65 -39.80 -13.27
N LYS A 10 -23.53 -38.80 -12.41
CA LYS A 10 -23.42 -37.38 -12.77
C LYS A 10 -21.97 -37.15 -13.20
N ASN A 11 -21.68 -37.55 -14.44
CA ASN A 11 -20.37 -37.38 -15.04
C ASN A 11 -20.27 -35.99 -15.69
N THR A 12 -19.76 -35.04 -14.90
CA THR A 12 -19.30 -33.72 -15.37
C THR A 12 -18.13 -33.91 -16.32
N ARG A 13 -18.40 -34.17 -17.60
CA ARG A 13 -17.38 -34.15 -18.63
C ARG A 13 -17.30 -32.75 -19.20
N VAL A 14 -16.39 -31.96 -18.64
CA VAL A 14 -15.94 -30.71 -19.25
C VAL A 14 -15.30 -31.08 -20.58
N PHE A 15 -16.06 -30.98 -21.66
CA PHE A 15 -15.60 -31.23 -23.03
C PHE A 15 -14.82 -29.99 -23.51
N MET A 16 -13.72 -29.68 -22.83
CA MET A 16 -12.80 -28.62 -23.24
C MET A 16 -11.97 -29.17 -24.40
N ARG A 17 -12.15 -28.60 -25.61
CA ARG A 17 -11.24 -28.87 -26.72
C ARG A 17 -9.81 -28.50 -26.27
N PRO A 18 -8.77 -29.24 -26.68
CA PRO A 18 -7.40 -28.94 -26.27
C PRO A 18 -6.97 -27.52 -26.65
N THR A 19 -7.58 -26.95 -27.69
CA THR A 19 -7.41 -25.56 -28.11
C THR A 19 -7.98 -24.55 -27.11
N ASP A 20 -9.11 -24.84 -26.48
CA ASP A 20 -9.77 -23.97 -25.50
C ASP A 20 -8.97 -23.95 -24.18
N LEU A 21 -8.42 -25.11 -23.79
CA LEU A 21 -7.47 -25.19 -22.68
C LEU A 21 -6.17 -24.40 -22.95
N LEU A 22 -5.72 -24.38 -24.21
CA LEU A 22 -4.54 -23.61 -24.63
C LEU A 22 -4.79 -22.09 -24.56
N ILE A 23 -5.97 -21.65 -25.00
CA ILE A 23 -6.37 -20.23 -24.95
C ILE A 23 -6.54 -19.77 -23.49
N ALA A 24 -7.24 -20.56 -22.66
CA ALA A 24 -7.39 -20.27 -21.25
C ALA A 24 -6.05 -20.21 -20.51
N GLY A 25 -5.12 -21.13 -20.82
CA GLY A 25 -3.77 -21.12 -20.29
C GLY A 25 -2.99 -19.86 -20.67
N LEU A 26 -3.08 -19.43 -21.94
CA LEU A 26 -2.39 -18.23 -22.43
C LEU A 26 -2.91 -16.95 -21.77
N ILE A 27 -4.23 -16.83 -21.61
CA ILE A 27 -4.85 -15.69 -20.91
C ILE A 27 -4.38 -15.66 -19.46
N LEU A 28 -4.39 -16.80 -18.77
CA LEU A 28 -3.97 -16.88 -17.36
C LEU A 28 -2.48 -16.54 -17.21
N LEU A 29 -1.63 -17.01 -18.13
CA LEU A 29 -0.19 -16.72 -18.13
C LEU A 29 0.07 -15.22 -18.40
N SER A 30 -0.71 -14.59 -19.29
CA SER A 30 -0.64 -13.15 -19.53
C SER A 30 -1.06 -12.32 -18.29
N ALA A 31 -2.11 -12.75 -17.60
CA ALA A 31 -2.59 -12.08 -16.38
C ALA A 31 -1.58 -12.19 -15.23
N VAL A 32 -0.99 -13.38 -15.04
CA VAL A 32 0.07 -13.60 -14.04
C VAL A 32 1.31 -12.79 -14.38
N SER A 33 1.69 -12.72 -15.66
CA SER A 33 2.84 -11.93 -16.10
C SER A 33 2.62 -10.43 -15.84
N LEU A 34 1.45 -9.89 -16.21
CA LEU A 34 1.10 -8.50 -15.91
C LEU A 34 1.08 -8.23 -14.40
N PHE A 35 0.47 -9.12 -13.61
CA PHE A 35 0.45 -8.99 -12.14
C PHE A 35 1.87 -8.94 -11.56
N PHE A 36 2.77 -9.81 -12.04
CA PHE A 36 4.16 -9.83 -11.58
C PHE A 36 4.92 -8.57 -12.00
N ILE A 37 4.73 -8.08 -13.23
CA ILE A 37 5.33 -6.84 -13.72
C ILE A 37 4.86 -5.64 -12.89
N PHE A 38 3.54 -5.50 -12.66
CA PHE A 38 2.99 -4.44 -11.81
C PHE A 38 3.55 -4.51 -10.38
N ARG A 39 3.70 -5.72 -9.81
CA ARG A 39 4.32 -5.89 -8.48
C ARG A 39 5.82 -5.54 -8.46
N CYS A 40 6.55 -5.79 -9.54
CA CYS A 40 7.98 -5.48 -9.64
C CYS A 40 8.24 -3.99 -9.92
N GLN A 41 7.40 -3.33 -10.73
CA GLN A 41 7.56 -1.91 -11.05
C GLN A 41 7.34 -1.04 -9.81
N ASN A 42 6.46 -1.45 -8.89
CA ASN A 42 6.22 -0.81 -7.59
C ASN A 42 7.40 -0.91 -6.58
N ARG A 43 8.57 -1.46 -6.97
CA ARG A 43 9.75 -1.55 -6.10
C ARG A 43 10.86 -0.53 -6.43
N SER A 44 10.77 0.25 -7.52
CA SER A 44 11.91 1.02 -8.02
C SER A 44 11.76 2.53 -8.05
N THR A 45 10.66 3.09 -7.54
CA THR A 45 10.53 4.55 -7.41
C THR A 45 10.93 4.92 -5.99
N GLY A 46 11.92 5.81 -5.83
CA GLY A 46 12.36 6.25 -4.52
C GLY A 46 11.14 6.82 -3.78
N LYS A 47 10.94 6.42 -2.52
CA LYS A 47 9.81 6.89 -1.72
C LYS A 47 10.31 7.94 -0.74
N GLU A 48 9.54 9.00 -0.56
CA GLU A 48 9.85 10.08 0.38
C GLU A 48 8.68 10.30 1.33
N ALA A 49 8.97 10.41 2.62
CA ALA A 49 8.01 10.82 3.63
C ALA A 49 8.04 12.34 3.76
N HIS A 50 6.94 12.98 3.37
CA HIS A 50 6.70 14.40 3.51
C HIS A 50 6.00 14.65 4.83
N ILE A 51 6.59 15.48 5.67
CA ILE A 51 6.08 15.82 7.00
C ILE A 51 5.60 17.26 6.97
N PHE A 52 4.31 17.42 7.20
CA PHE A 52 3.62 18.70 7.24
C PHE A 52 3.27 19.06 8.68
N PHE A 53 3.47 20.31 9.05
CA PHE A 53 3.03 20.90 10.30
C PHE A 53 2.24 22.17 9.98
N GLU A 54 1.02 22.28 10.51
CA GLU A 54 0.10 23.40 10.18
C GLU A 54 -0.04 23.65 8.67
N ASN A 55 -0.13 22.57 7.87
CA ASN A 55 -0.20 22.60 6.41
C ASN A 55 1.08 23.08 5.69
N GLU A 56 2.18 23.34 6.38
CA GLU A 56 3.47 23.66 5.77
C GLU A 56 4.41 22.45 5.77
N LEU A 57 5.10 22.20 4.65
CA LEU A 57 6.07 21.12 4.53
C LEU A 57 7.35 21.49 5.29
N ILE A 58 7.56 20.87 6.45
CA ILE A 58 8.70 21.16 7.32
C ILE A 58 9.89 20.24 7.08
N ALA A 59 9.65 19.02 6.58
CA ALA A 59 10.70 18.05 6.33
C ALA A 59 10.32 17.05 5.24
N VAL A 60 11.33 16.63 4.49
CA VAL A 60 11.24 15.54 3.51
C VAL A 60 12.31 14.52 3.86
N LEU A 61 11.88 13.26 4.05
CA LEU A 61 12.76 12.17 4.46
C LEU A 61 12.70 11.06 3.40
N PRO A 62 13.82 10.75 2.72
CA PRO A 62 13.84 9.58 1.86
C PRO A 62 13.67 8.32 2.69
N LEU A 63 12.72 7.46 2.31
CA LEU A 63 12.48 6.15 2.92
C LEU A 63 13.53 5.10 2.48
N THR A 64 14.70 5.56 2.03
CA THR A 64 15.86 4.73 1.65
C THR A 64 16.77 4.44 2.85
N ALA A 65 16.40 4.90 4.04
CA ALA A 65 17.21 4.73 5.24
C ALA A 65 17.37 3.25 5.61
N LYS A 66 18.62 2.81 5.74
CA LYS A 66 18.98 1.45 6.20
C LYS A 66 19.17 1.37 7.71
N GLU A 67 18.90 2.45 8.42
CA GLU A 67 19.14 2.59 9.85
C GLU A 67 17.86 3.04 10.55
N GLU A 68 17.65 2.56 11.77
CA GLU A 68 16.53 3.00 12.59
C GLU A 68 16.91 4.29 13.31
N ARG A 69 16.09 5.32 13.18
CA ARG A 69 16.31 6.57 13.90
C ARG A 69 15.01 7.21 14.33
N ASP A 70 15.06 7.84 15.49
CA ASP A 70 13.98 8.64 16.03
C ASP A 70 14.16 10.09 15.60
N ILE A 71 13.07 10.67 15.14
CA ILE A 71 13.01 12.02 14.60
C ILE A 71 12.03 12.78 15.48
N VAL A 72 12.55 13.80 16.14
CA VAL A 72 11.81 14.71 16.98
C VAL A 72 11.89 16.09 16.35
N PHE A 73 10.75 16.76 16.24
CA PHE A 73 10.65 18.09 15.65
C PHE A 73 10.55 19.12 16.77
N GLU A 74 11.32 20.22 16.68
CA GLU A 74 11.27 21.30 17.67
C GLU A 74 9.89 21.97 17.72
N GLN A 75 9.17 21.96 16.60
CA GLN A 75 7.80 22.46 16.49
C GLN A 75 6.79 21.64 17.30
N CYS A 76 7.06 20.34 17.49
CA CYS A 76 6.18 19.37 18.15
C CYS A 76 7.00 18.34 18.96
N PRO A 77 7.54 18.72 20.13
CA PRO A 77 8.33 17.81 20.96
C PRO A 77 7.49 16.66 21.53
N GLU A 78 6.16 16.80 21.57
CA GLU A 78 5.22 15.79 22.03
C GLU A 78 5.02 14.63 21.04
N ILE A 79 5.61 14.70 19.84
CA ILE A 79 5.50 13.66 18.82
C ILE A 79 6.89 13.11 18.47
N ILE A 80 7.01 11.79 18.52
CA ILE A 80 8.21 11.07 18.09
C ILE A 80 7.87 10.19 16.89
N LEU A 81 8.56 10.44 15.78
CA LEU A 81 8.48 9.64 14.56
C LEU A 81 9.70 8.71 14.50
N ARG A 82 9.48 7.43 14.22
CA ARG A 82 10.58 6.47 13.99
C ARG A 82 10.60 6.07 12.53
N LEU A 83 11.79 6.22 11.95
CA LEU A 83 12.13 5.65 10.67
C LEU A 83 12.78 4.29 10.91
N TYR A 84 12.31 3.25 10.22
CA TYR A 84 12.82 1.88 10.32
C TYR A 84 13.73 1.56 9.14
N GLN A 85 14.60 0.55 9.29
CA GLN A 85 15.53 0.10 8.23
C GLN A 85 14.83 -0.44 6.99
N ASP A 86 13.58 -0.88 7.14
CA ASP A 86 12.75 -1.38 6.04
C ASP A 86 12.22 -0.26 5.12
N GLY A 87 12.57 1.00 5.39
CA GLY A 87 12.01 2.15 4.69
C GLY A 87 10.56 2.43 5.07
N SER A 88 10.20 2.13 6.32
CA SER A 88 8.89 2.45 6.88
C SER A 88 9.00 3.54 7.96
N ILE A 89 7.97 4.36 8.08
CA ILE A 89 7.86 5.41 9.11
C ILE A 89 6.63 5.15 9.97
N ALA A 90 6.74 5.37 11.28
CA ALA A 90 5.62 5.26 12.21
C ALA A 90 5.69 6.29 13.31
N PHE A 91 4.54 6.63 13.87
CA PHE A 91 4.45 7.37 15.13
C PHE A 91 4.74 6.42 16.30
N VAL A 92 5.80 6.68 17.05
CA VAL A 92 6.15 5.92 18.27
C VAL A 92 5.44 6.50 19.47
N GLU A 93 5.42 7.82 19.57
CA GLU A 93 4.88 8.53 20.72
C GLU A 93 4.13 9.77 20.27
N SER A 94 3.01 10.05 20.95
CA SER A 94 2.20 11.23 20.75
C SER A 94 1.35 11.46 22.00
N ASP A 95 1.34 12.69 22.50
CA ASP A 95 0.53 13.11 23.65
C ASP A 95 -0.97 13.31 23.32
N CYS A 96 -1.41 12.92 22.12
CA CYS A 96 -2.81 13.08 21.72
C CYS A 96 -3.74 12.05 22.41
N PRO A 97 -4.99 12.43 22.73
CA PRO A 97 -5.94 11.54 23.41
C PRO A 97 -6.41 10.38 22.52
N ASP A 98 -6.57 10.63 21.21
CA ASP A 98 -7.17 9.66 20.30
C ASP A 98 -6.17 8.56 19.87
N LYS A 99 -4.87 8.87 19.92
CA LYS A 99 -3.74 8.00 19.53
C LYS A 99 -3.93 7.36 18.16
N VAL A 100 -4.65 8.02 17.25
CA VAL A 100 -4.95 7.49 15.90
C VAL A 100 -3.67 7.36 15.09
N CYS A 101 -2.77 8.34 15.19
CA CYS A 101 -1.47 8.31 14.52
C CYS A 101 -0.62 7.08 14.93
N ILE A 102 -0.63 6.70 16.21
CA ILE A 102 0.06 5.50 16.71
C ILE A 102 -0.65 4.23 16.22
N LYS A 103 -2.00 4.23 16.23
CA LYS A 103 -2.81 3.09 15.76
C LYS A 103 -2.68 2.85 14.25
N SER A 104 -2.37 3.87 13.45
CA SER A 104 -2.08 3.74 12.01
C SER A 104 -0.87 2.84 11.75
N GLY A 105 0.06 2.74 12.70
CA GLY A 105 1.20 1.82 12.62
C GLY A 105 2.25 2.25 11.60
N LYS A 106 2.93 1.27 11.01
CA LYS A 106 4.02 1.48 10.05
C LYS A 106 3.46 1.78 8.66
N MET A 107 3.95 2.86 8.08
CA MET A 107 3.62 3.30 6.73
C MET A 107 4.85 3.12 5.84
N SER A 108 4.66 2.55 4.64
CA SER A 108 5.77 2.31 3.70
C SER A 108 5.37 2.41 2.24
N GLU A 109 4.07 2.42 1.93
CA GLU A 109 3.59 2.48 0.56
C GLU A 109 3.30 3.92 0.13
N ALA A 110 3.51 4.19 -1.16
CA ALA A 110 3.17 5.49 -1.72
C ALA A 110 1.66 5.72 -1.64
N GLY A 111 1.25 6.88 -1.14
CA GLY A 111 -0.15 7.19 -0.85
C GLY A 111 -0.58 6.90 0.59
N ASP A 112 0.22 6.17 1.37
CA ASP A 112 -0.02 6.05 2.81
C ASP A 112 0.11 7.42 3.48
N TRP A 113 -0.78 7.69 4.43
CA TRP A 113 -0.74 8.90 5.23
C TRP A 113 -1.22 8.62 6.65
N ALA A 114 -0.70 9.38 7.60
CA ALA A 114 -1.20 9.42 8.96
C ALA A 114 -1.12 10.83 9.50
N ALA A 115 -2.16 11.23 10.22
CA ALA A 115 -2.29 12.57 10.78
C ALA A 115 -2.54 12.50 12.27
N CYS A 116 -1.88 13.40 13.01
CA CYS A 116 -2.23 13.75 14.37
C CYS A 116 -3.05 15.04 14.31
N LEU A 117 -4.38 14.93 14.29
CA LEU A 117 -5.26 16.10 14.18
C LEU A 117 -5.05 17.13 15.31
N PRO A 118 -4.98 16.74 16.59
CA PRO A 118 -4.83 17.72 17.68
C PRO A 118 -3.54 18.53 17.57
N ASN A 119 -2.45 17.88 17.14
CA ASN A 119 -1.12 18.49 17.04
C ASN A 119 -0.81 18.97 15.61
N ARG A 120 -1.81 19.00 14.71
CA ARG A 120 -1.73 19.51 13.33
C ARG A 120 -0.54 18.99 12.53
N MET A 121 -0.11 17.75 12.80
CA MET A 121 1.00 17.10 12.12
C MET A 121 0.46 16.05 11.16
N LEU A 122 0.93 16.06 9.91
CA LEU A 122 0.56 15.12 8.86
C LEU A 122 1.82 14.53 8.25
N VAL A 123 1.88 13.21 8.16
CA VAL A 123 2.93 12.49 7.43
C VAL A 123 2.28 11.84 6.22
N ARG A 124 2.85 12.07 5.04
CA ARG A 124 2.41 11.48 3.78
C ARG A 124 3.59 10.85 3.06
N ILE A 125 3.42 9.63 2.58
CA ILE A 125 4.42 8.98 1.74
C ILE A 125 4.11 9.29 0.27
N VAL A 126 5.08 9.91 -0.39
CA VAL A 126 5.03 10.25 -1.80
C VAL A 126 6.03 9.35 -2.54
N GLY A 127 5.59 8.69 -3.61
CA GLY A 127 6.50 8.02 -4.53
C GLY A 127 7.09 9.05 -5.49
N LEU A 128 8.39 9.02 -5.71
CA LEU A 128 9.07 9.72 -6.80
C LEU A 128 8.74 9.02 -8.13
N ASP A 129 7.48 9.01 -8.48
CA ASP A 129 7.03 8.79 -9.85
C ASP A 129 6.79 10.17 -10.46
N GLU A 130 7.37 10.46 -11.62
CA GLU A 130 7.21 11.71 -12.38
C GLU A 130 5.77 11.87 -12.93
N GLY A 131 4.73 11.59 -12.15
CA GLY A 131 3.39 11.34 -12.67
C GLY A 131 2.20 11.69 -11.79
N ASP A 132 2.34 12.46 -10.71
CA ASP A 132 1.15 12.86 -9.91
C ASP A 132 1.17 14.34 -9.50
N CYS A 133 0.98 15.21 -10.50
CA CYS A 133 0.39 16.52 -10.27
C CYS A 133 -1.15 16.34 -10.29
N GLN A 134 -1.72 15.78 -9.22
CA GLN A 134 -3.18 15.85 -9.03
C GLN A 134 -3.50 17.24 -8.49
N THR A 135 -3.63 18.21 -9.39
CA THR A 135 -4.60 19.27 -9.16
C THR A 135 -5.98 18.62 -9.24
N VAL A 136 -6.54 18.28 -8.09
CA VAL A 136 -7.97 17.99 -7.98
C VAL A 136 -8.66 19.33 -8.18
N ASP A 137 -8.98 19.64 -9.44
CA ASP A 137 -9.75 20.83 -9.79
C ASP A 137 -11.21 20.55 -9.40
N LEU A 138 -11.55 20.88 -8.16
CA LEU A 138 -12.92 21.00 -7.71
C LEU A 138 -13.45 22.32 -8.26
N ILE A 139 -14.07 22.28 -9.45
CA ILE A 139 -15.26 23.03 -9.92
C ILE A 139 -15.33 22.91 -11.45
N GLY A 140 -16.45 22.38 -11.94
CA GLY A 140 -16.82 22.30 -13.35
C GLY A 140 -18.08 21.48 -13.55
#